data_AF-A0AAU3K8Q6-F1
#
_entry.id   AF-A0AAU3K8Q6-F1
#
_cell.length_a   1.000
_cell.length_b   1.000
_cell.length_c   1.000
_cell.angle_alpha   90.00
_cell.angle_beta   90.00
_cell.angle_gamma   90.00
#
_symmetry.space_group_name_H-M   'P 1'
#
loop_
_entity.id
_entity.type
_entity.pdbx_description
1 polymer ?
#
loop_
_entity_poly.entity_id
_entity_poly.type
_entity_poly.pdbx_seq_one_letter_code
_entity_poly.pdbx_strand_id
1 'polypeptide(L)'
;MRAAGRRVMRPDLEEEVSGIATGLVAAMALAGLSPDSAMAELHRRLKEILERDGLPPGEIAYLRGKIENWPPGYAEQWAIGYAHGLAEGKARTILTVLEVRRLPVSGDIRDRVTTCADLARLDDWLDRAGTAECVADVFAGDPEVVPGAAPEQG
;
A
#
# COMPACT_ATOMS: atom_id res chain seq x y z
N MET A 1 3.38 17.98 14.91
CA MET A 1 2.64 16.97 14.12
C MET A 1 1.78 17.68 13.08
N ARG A 2 2.22 17.73 11.81
CA ARG A 2 1.36 18.19 10.72
C ARG A 2 0.40 17.06 10.39
N ALA A 3 -0.90 17.30 10.49
CA ALA A 3 -1.91 16.45 9.88
C ALA A 3 -1.71 16.53 8.37
N ALA A 4 -0.93 15.60 7.81
CA ALA A 4 -1.01 15.30 6.39
C ALA A 4 -2.44 14.81 6.17
N GLY A 5 -3.26 15.60 5.50
CA GLY A 5 -4.57 15.16 5.04
C GLY A 5 -4.36 13.84 4.29
N ARG A 6 -4.80 12.74 4.89
CA ARG A 6 -4.69 11.40 4.32
C ARG A 6 -5.62 11.35 3.11
N ARG A 7 -5.11 11.82 1.96
CA ARG A 7 -5.72 11.57 0.67
C ARG A 7 -5.68 10.06 0.45
N VAL A 8 -6.84 9.52 0.09
CA VAL A 8 -7.04 8.09 -0.11
C VAL A 8 -6.43 7.64 -1.42
N MET A 9 -6.35 8.54 -2.41
CA MET A 9 -5.75 8.31 -3.72
C MET A 9 -4.42 9.03 -3.86
N ARG A 10 -3.45 8.35 -4.46
CA ARG A 10 -2.19 8.93 -4.92
C ARG A 10 -2.46 10.02 -5.99
N PRO A 11 -1.99 11.25 -5.78
CA PRO A 11 -2.30 12.38 -6.66
C PRO A 11 -1.74 12.21 -8.08
N ASP A 12 -0.60 11.52 -8.20
CA ASP A 12 0.02 11.17 -9.48
C ASP A 12 -0.85 10.20 -10.30
N LEU A 13 -1.45 9.20 -9.65
CA LEU A 13 -2.34 8.25 -10.30
C LEU A 13 -3.64 8.90 -10.79
N GLU A 14 -4.21 9.81 -9.98
CA GLU A 14 -5.42 10.55 -10.35
C GLU A 14 -5.20 11.43 -11.59
N GLU A 15 -4.06 12.13 -11.65
CA GLU A 15 -3.68 12.96 -12.78
C GLU A 15 -3.44 12.13 -14.05
N GLU A 16 -2.73 11.00 -13.94
CA GLU A 16 -2.45 10.10 -15.08
C GLU A 16 -3.74 9.51 -15.66
N VAL A 17 -4.65 9.00 -14.82
CA VAL A 17 -5.95 8.45 -15.26
C VAL A 17 -6.84 9.54 -15.89
N SER A 18 -6.90 10.72 -15.28
CA SER A 18 -7.65 11.86 -15.82
C SER A 18 -7.11 12.32 -17.18
N GLY A 19 -5.79 12.36 -17.34
CA GLY A 19 -5.14 12.68 -18.60
C GLY A 19 -5.46 11.68 -19.71
N ILE A 20 -5.47 10.38 -19.39
CA ILE A 20 -5.86 9.32 -20.34
C ILE A 20 -7.32 9.51 -20.78
N ALA A 21 -8.25 9.62 -19.83
CA ALA A 21 -9.68 9.78 -20.14
C ALA A 21 -9.93 11.03 -21.00
N THR A 22 -9.34 12.17 -20.62
CA THR A 22 -9.47 13.44 -21.34
C THR A 22 -8.89 13.34 -22.76
N GLY A 23 -7.71 12.75 -22.91
CA GLY A 23 -7.08 12.56 -24.23
C GLY A 23 -7.91 11.69 -25.16
N LEU A 24 -8.53 10.63 -24.64
CA LEU A 24 -9.42 9.76 -25.41
C LEU A 24 -10.71 10.46 -25.83
N VAL A 25 -11.32 11.25 -24.93
CA VAL A 25 -12.47 12.09 -25.27
C VAL A 25 -12.13 13.07 -26.38
N ALA A 26 -10.96 13.73 -26.30
CA ALA A 26 -10.49 14.61 -27.36
C ALA A 26 -10.25 13.86 -28.68
N ALA A 27 -9.66 12.66 -28.64
CA ALA A 27 -9.45 11.84 -29.85
C ALA A 27 -10.76 11.40 -30.50
N MET A 28 -11.78 11.07 -29.71
CA MET A 28 -13.13 10.80 -30.24
C MET A 28 -13.70 12.05 -30.92
N ALA A 29 -13.62 13.22 -30.28
CA ALA A 29 -14.21 14.45 -30.78
C ALA A 29 -13.47 15.06 -31.99
N LEU A 30 -12.14 14.99 -32.03
CA LEU A 30 -11.29 15.71 -32.99
C LEU A 30 -10.72 14.82 -34.08
N ALA A 31 -10.50 13.53 -33.79
CA ALA A 31 -9.86 12.60 -34.71
C ALA A 31 -10.81 11.47 -35.19
N GLY A 32 -12.07 11.48 -34.75
CA GLY A 32 -13.06 10.48 -35.17
C GLY A 32 -12.77 9.08 -34.63
N LEU A 33 -12.05 8.97 -33.51
CA LEU A 33 -11.83 7.69 -32.84
C LEU A 33 -13.18 7.09 -32.43
N SER A 34 -13.41 5.81 -32.74
CA SER A 34 -14.67 5.17 -32.34
C SER A 34 -14.72 4.95 -30.82
N PRO A 35 -15.91 4.94 -30.21
CA PRO A 35 -16.06 4.62 -28.78
C PRO A 35 -15.42 3.29 -28.39
N ASP A 36 -15.57 2.26 -29.22
CA ASP A 36 -14.97 0.94 -28.97
C ASP A 36 -13.45 0.99 -28.95
N SER A 37 -12.84 1.74 -29.87
CA SER A 37 -11.39 1.90 -29.93
C SER A 37 -10.88 2.72 -28.73
N ALA A 38 -11.62 3.75 -28.33
CA ALA A 38 -11.32 4.54 -27.14
C ALA A 38 -11.38 3.69 -25.87
N MET A 39 -12.40 2.83 -25.73
CA MET A 39 -12.54 1.94 -24.57
C MET A 39 -11.49 0.83 -24.55
N ALA A 40 -11.09 0.29 -25.70
CA ALA A 40 -10.00 -0.67 -25.79
C ALA A 40 -8.67 -0.04 -25.35
N GLU A 41 -8.40 1.19 -25.81
CA GLU A 41 -7.21 1.96 -25.46
C GLU A 41 -7.20 2.36 -23.96
N LEU A 42 -8.34 2.75 -23.42
CA LEU A 42 -8.49 3.01 -21.98
C LEU A 42 -8.17 1.76 -21.16
N HIS A 43 -8.77 0.61 -21.51
CA HIS A 43 -8.47 -0.65 -20.83
C HIS A 43 -7.00 -1.03 -20.91
N ARG A 44 -6.38 -0.90 -22.09
CA ARG A 44 -4.96 -1.20 -22.29
C ARG A 44 -4.08 -0.34 -21.39
N ARG A 45 -4.29 0.98 -21.37
CA ARG A 45 -3.49 1.91 -20.54
C ARG A 45 -3.72 1.73 -19.05
N LEU A 46 -4.97 1.51 -18.64
CA LEU A 46 -5.27 1.21 -17.23
C LEU A 46 -4.59 -0.09 -16.79
N LYS A 47 -4.61 -1.13 -17.64
CA LYS A 47 -3.90 -2.38 -17.37
C LYS A 47 -2.39 -2.15 -17.20
N GLU A 48 -1.77 -1.36 -18.07
CA GLU A 48 -0.35 -1.02 -17.97
C GLU A 48 -0.01 -0.29 -16.67
N ILE A 49 -0.83 0.67 -16.25
CA ILE A 49 -0.65 1.39 -14.98
C ILE A 49 -0.80 0.42 -13.79
N LEU A 50 -1.84 -0.40 -13.80
CA LEU A 50 -2.11 -1.36 -12.73
C LEU A 50 -1.02 -2.43 -12.63
N GLU A 51 -0.45 -2.87 -13.75
CA GLU A 51 0.66 -3.82 -13.77
C GLU A 51 1.97 -3.20 -13.27
N ARG A 52 2.20 -1.90 -13.55
CA ARG A 52 3.39 -1.17 -13.13
C ARG A 52 3.39 -0.86 -11.64
N ASP A 53 2.30 -0.27 -11.16
CA ASP A 53 2.26 0.35 -9.83
C ASP A 53 1.44 -0.46 -8.83
N GLY A 54 0.63 -1.41 -9.30
CA GLY A 54 -0.44 -2.00 -8.50
C GLY A 54 -1.49 -0.96 -8.11
N LEU A 55 -2.53 -1.40 -7.39
CA LEU A 55 -3.41 -0.48 -6.70
C LEU A 55 -3.33 -0.77 -5.20
N PRO A 56 -2.98 0.21 -4.35
CA PRO A 56 -2.87 -0.05 -2.94
C PRO A 56 -4.23 -0.48 -2.37
N PRO A 57 -4.27 -1.37 -1.37
CA PRO A 57 -5.53 -1.94 -0.89
C PRO A 57 -6.58 -0.90 -0.42
N GLY A 58 -6.12 0.24 0.13
CA GLY A 58 -7.00 1.36 0.47
C GLY A 58 -7.67 2.01 -0.75
N GLU A 59 -6.96 2.15 -1.87
CA GLU A 59 -7.52 2.68 -3.11
C GLU A 59 -8.50 1.71 -3.77
N ILE A 60 -8.21 0.40 -3.74
CA ILE A 60 -9.18 -0.64 -4.17
C ILE A 60 -10.48 -0.50 -3.37
N ALA A 61 -10.37 -0.38 -2.04
CA ALA A 61 -11.51 -0.24 -1.15
C ALA A 61 -12.31 1.06 -1.43
N TYR A 62 -11.61 2.16 -1.73
CA TYR A 62 -12.22 3.43 -2.10
C TYR A 62 -12.97 3.38 -3.44
N LEU A 63 -12.30 2.89 -4.49
CA LEU A 63 -12.88 2.79 -5.83
C LEU A 63 -14.11 1.89 -5.82
N ARG A 64 -14.07 0.79 -5.07
CA ARG A 64 -15.23 -0.06 -4.84
C ARG A 64 -16.41 0.76 -4.29
N GLY A 65 -16.19 1.55 -3.24
CA GLY A 65 -17.25 2.39 -2.66
C GLY A 65 -17.80 3.43 -3.64
N LYS A 66 -16.98 3.96 -4.55
CA LYS A 66 -17.43 4.86 -5.62
C LYS A 66 -18.23 4.13 -6.71
N ILE A 67 -17.79 2.96 -7.14
CA ILE A 67 -18.49 2.12 -8.13
C ILE A 67 -19.86 1.67 -7.60
N GLU A 68 -19.94 1.31 -6.32
CA GLU A 68 -21.19 0.93 -5.64
C GLU A 68 -22.06 2.13 -5.22
N ASN A 69 -21.61 3.35 -5.52
CA ASN A 69 -22.32 4.60 -5.22
C ASN A 69 -22.73 4.74 -3.75
N TRP A 70 -21.78 4.47 -2.84
CA TRP A 70 -22.00 4.62 -1.40
C TRP A 70 -22.26 6.08 -1.00
N PRO A 71 -22.89 6.32 0.18
CA PRO A 71 -23.15 7.67 0.65
C PRO A 71 -21.88 8.55 0.69
N PRO A 72 -22.01 9.88 0.48
CA PRO A 72 -20.87 10.78 0.52
C PRO A 72 -20.05 10.63 1.81
N GLY A 73 -18.73 10.51 1.67
CA GLY A 73 -17.79 10.34 2.79
C GLY A 73 -17.61 8.90 3.29
N TYR A 74 -18.50 7.96 2.90
CA TYR A 74 -18.44 6.59 3.39
C TYR A 74 -17.31 5.78 2.74
N ALA A 75 -17.08 5.97 1.44
CA ALA A 75 -15.99 5.30 0.71
C ALA A 75 -14.61 5.68 1.27
N GLU A 76 -14.41 6.94 1.62
CA GLU A 76 -13.18 7.46 2.21
C GLU A 76 -12.93 6.87 3.61
N GLN A 77 -13.96 6.86 4.46
CA GLN A 77 -13.88 6.29 5.81
C GLN A 77 -13.59 4.79 5.77
N TRP A 78 -14.28 4.06 4.89
CA TRP A 78 -14.08 2.63 4.70
C TRP A 78 -12.66 2.32 4.22
N ALA A 79 -12.17 3.05 3.22
CA ALA A 79 -10.82 2.86 2.70
C ALA A 79 -9.74 3.05 3.77
N ILE A 80 -9.87 4.09 4.61
CA ILE A 80 -8.96 4.33 5.74
C ILE A 80 -9.01 3.18 6.75
N GLY A 81 -10.23 2.77 7.15
CA GLY A 81 -10.41 1.67 8.10
C GLY A 81 -9.87 0.34 7.57
N TYR A 82 -10.11 0.07 6.29
CA TYR A 82 -9.62 -1.13 5.61
C TYR A 82 -8.08 -1.17 5.56
N ALA A 83 -7.43 -0.07 5.17
CA ALA A 83 -5.98 0.02 5.14
C ALA A 83 -5.36 -0.15 6.54
N HIS A 84 -5.94 0.48 7.56
CA HIS A 84 -5.49 0.34 8.94
C HIS A 84 -5.64 -1.09 9.46
N GLY A 85 -6.81 -1.69 9.28
CA GLY A 85 -7.07 -3.06 9.72
C GLY A 85 -6.18 -4.08 9.00
N LEU A 86 -5.86 -3.84 7.73
CA LEU A 86 -4.92 -4.68 6.98
C LEU A 86 -3.49 -4.54 7.51
N ALA A 87 -3.03 -3.32 7.80
CA ALA A 87 -1.71 -3.09 8.38
C ALA A 87 -1.57 -3.77 9.75
N GLU A 88 -2.55 -3.58 10.65
CA GLU A 88 -2.59 -4.28 11.93
C GLU A 88 -2.60 -5.80 11.76
N GLY A 89 -3.37 -6.31 10.79
CA GLY A 89 -3.44 -7.74 10.47
C GLY A 89 -2.09 -8.29 10.05
N LYS A 90 -1.38 -7.61 9.15
CA LYS A 90 -0.03 -8.00 8.70
C LYS A 90 0.98 -7.93 9.84
N ALA A 91 0.98 -6.84 10.62
CA ALA A 91 1.84 -6.70 11.79
C ALA A 91 1.66 -7.85 12.80
N ARG A 92 0.41 -8.20 13.13
CA ARG A 92 0.11 -9.38 13.97
C ARG A 92 0.62 -10.67 13.33
N THR A 93 0.42 -10.85 12.04
CA THR A 93 0.85 -12.06 11.31
C THR A 93 2.37 -12.22 11.35
N ILE A 94 3.14 -11.16 11.13
CA ILE A 94 4.61 -11.16 11.25
C ILE A 94 5.02 -11.66 12.64
N LEU A 95 4.45 -11.06 13.69
CA LEU A 95 4.77 -11.44 15.07
C LEU A 95 4.42 -12.91 15.37
N THR A 96 3.26 -13.38 14.89
CA THR A 96 2.86 -14.79 15.01
C THR A 96 3.82 -15.72 14.29
N VAL A 97 4.27 -15.37 13.08
CA VAL A 97 5.27 -16.18 12.35
C VAL A 97 6.58 -16.26 13.12
N LEU A 98 7.11 -15.13 13.64
CA LEU A 98 8.34 -15.13 14.44
C LEU A 98 8.22 -15.98 15.70
N GLU A 99 7.08 -15.92 16.38
CA GLU A 99 6.77 -16.76 17.54
C GLU A 99 6.76 -18.25 17.19
N VAL A 100 6.05 -18.64 16.12
CA VAL A 100 6.02 -20.03 15.62
C VAL A 100 7.42 -20.54 15.28
N ARG A 101 8.26 -19.65 14.75
CA ARG A 101 9.67 -19.94 14.43
C ARG A 101 10.61 -19.88 15.63
N ARG A 102 10.10 -19.53 16.81
CA ARG A 102 10.87 -19.39 18.05
C ARG A 102 12.00 -18.35 17.94
N LEU A 103 11.78 -17.31 17.15
CA LEU A 103 12.67 -16.17 17.05
C LEU A 103 12.29 -15.14 18.13
N PRO A 104 13.21 -14.77 19.04
CA PRO A 104 12.88 -13.93 20.18
C PRO A 104 12.60 -12.49 19.73
N VAL A 105 11.40 -12.00 20.00
CA VAL A 105 10.97 -10.63 19.67
C VAL A 105 11.07 -9.73 20.90
N SER A 106 11.91 -8.69 20.85
CA SER A 106 12.00 -7.68 21.91
C SER A 106 10.82 -6.69 21.86
N GLY A 107 10.64 -5.90 22.92
CA GLY A 107 9.64 -4.82 22.96
C GLY A 107 9.80 -3.84 21.79
N ASP A 108 11.02 -3.36 21.55
CA ASP A 108 11.31 -2.42 20.46
C ASP A 108 10.94 -2.96 19.08
N ILE A 109 11.20 -4.24 18.83
CA ILE A 109 10.81 -4.88 17.56
C ILE A 109 9.29 -4.99 17.46
N ARG A 110 8.62 -5.36 18.56
CA ARG A 110 7.15 -5.42 18.59
C ARG A 110 6.54 -4.04 18.31
N ASP A 111 7.08 -2.99 18.91
CA ASP A 111 6.61 -1.63 18.71
C ASP A 111 6.86 -1.17 17.28
N ARG A 112 8.04 -1.45 16.72
CA ARG A 112 8.36 -1.17 15.30
C ARG A 112 7.37 -1.83 14.35
N VAL A 113 7.08 -3.12 14.55
CA VAL A 113 6.17 -3.87 13.67
C VAL A 113 4.73 -3.38 13.81
N THR A 114 4.26 -3.14 15.04
CA THR A 114 2.86 -2.76 15.31
C THR A 114 2.52 -1.31 14.98
N THR A 115 3.52 -0.42 14.96
CA THR A 115 3.33 0.99 14.58
C THR A 115 3.53 1.25 13.08
N CYS A 116 4.02 0.26 12.33
CA CYS A 116 4.19 0.37 10.89
C CYS A 116 2.82 0.35 10.17
N ALA A 117 2.55 1.39 9.38
CA ALA A 117 1.37 1.48 8.52
C ALA A 117 1.69 1.31 7.03
N ASP A 118 2.97 1.11 6.69
CA ASP A 118 3.43 0.90 5.32
C ASP A 118 3.20 -0.56 4.92
N LEU A 119 2.15 -0.78 4.12
CA LEU A 119 1.72 -2.11 3.71
C LEU A 119 2.77 -2.85 2.88
N ALA A 120 3.55 -2.13 2.05
CA ALA A 120 4.58 -2.74 1.20
C ALA A 120 5.75 -3.22 2.07
N ARG A 121 6.15 -2.39 3.04
CA ARG A 121 7.17 -2.77 4.02
C ARG A 121 6.74 -3.95 4.89
N LEU A 122 5.47 -3.97 5.31
CA LEU A 122 4.91 -5.10 6.06
C LEU A 122 4.88 -6.39 5.23
N ASP A 123 4.61 -6.32 3.91
CA ASP A 123 4.70 -7.50 3.04
C ASP A 123 6.13 -8.02 2.92
N ASP A 124 7.09 -7.14 2.66
CA ASP A 124 8.51 -7.49 2.61
C ASP A 124 8.98 -8.17 3.90
N TRP A 125 8.60 -7.63 5.05
CA TRP A 125 8.92 -8.22 6.34
C TRP A 125 8.24 -9.58 6.54
N LEU A 126 6.98 -9.73 6.12
CA LEU A 126 6.24 -10.98 6.23
C LEU A 126 6.88 -12.09 5.38
N ASP A 127 7.25 -11.77 4.14
CA ASP A 127 7.93 -12.70 3.23
C ASP A 127 9.25 -13.18 3.83
N ARG A 128 10.06 -12.25 4.38
CA ARG A 128 11.32 -12.58 5.04
C ARG A 128 11.13 -13.35 6.33
N ALA A 129 10.10 -13.04 7.13
CA ALA A 129 9.82 -13.74 8.39
C ALA A 129 9.62 -15.25 8.18
N GLY A 130 9.12 -15.66 7.02
CA GLY A 130 8.97 -17.07 6.65
C GLY A 130 10.29 -17.84 6.55
N THR A 131 11.40 -17.18 6.19
CA THR A 131 12.71 -17.84 5.97
C THR A 131 13.86 -17.32 6.86
N ALA A 132 13.71 -16.17 7.51
CA ALA A 132 14.64 -15.56 8.47
C ALA A 132 15.27 -16.53 9.49
N GLU A 133 16.59 -16.48 9.71
CA GLU A 133 17.27 -17.28 10.73
C GLU A 133 17.35 -16.54 12.08
N CYS A 134 17.29 -15.21 12.03
CA CYS A 134 17.17 -14.34 13.18
C CYS A 134 16.20 -13.17 12.91
N VAL A 135 15.76 -12.49 13.97
CA VAL A 135 14.81 -11.36 13.83
C VAL A 135 15.37 -10.22 12.99
N ALA A 136 16.69 -10.01 12.98
CA ALA A 136 17.31 -8.95 12.17
C ALA A 136 17.11 -9.18 10.65
N ASP A 137 17.06 -10.44 10.20
CA ASP A 137 16.90 -10.78 8.77
C ASP A 137 15.56 -10.29 8.20
N VAL A 138 14.53 -10.22 9.05
CA VAL A 138 13.20 -9.68 8.71
C VAL A 138 13.32 -8.24 8.21
N PHE A 139 14.22 -7.47 8.81
CA PHE A 139 14.37 -6.03 8.58
C PHE A 139 15.52 -5.70 7.61
N ALA A 140 16.17 -6.70 7.01
CA ALA A 140 17.27 -6.48 6.08
C ALA A 140 16.86 -5.54 4.93
N GLY A 141 17.63 -4.47 4.70
CA GLY A 141 17.34 -3.48 3.65
C GLY A 141 16.42 -2.33 4.06
N ASP A 142 15.91 -2.30 5.30
CA ASP A 142 15.21 -1.14 5.86
C ASP A 142 16.18 -0.31 6.71
N PRO A 143 16.46 0.98 6.38
CA PRO A 143 17.55 1.77 6.95
C PRO A 143 17.44 2.16 8.44
N GLU A 144 16.53 1.57 9.21
CA GLU A 144 16.44 1.78 10.66
C GLU A 144 16.95 0.56 11.43
N VAL A 145 18.28 0.42 11.50
CA VAL A 145 18.97 -0.54 12.39
C VAL A 145 20.22 0.12 12.97
N VAL A 146 20.14 0.59 14.21
CA VAL A 146 21.19 0.31 15.21
C VAL A 146 20.54 -0.01 16.56
N PRO A 147 20.30 -1.29 16.87
CA PRO A 147 20.04 -1.72 18.24
C PRO A 147 21.37 -1.96 18.96
N GLY A 148 21.61 -1.20 20.04
CA GLY A 148 22.48 -1.59 21.14
C GLY A 148 23.99 -1.47 20.93
N ALA A 149 24.53 -0.26 21.06
CA ALA A 149 25.88 -0.13 21.61
C ALA A 149 25.81 -0.56 23.09
N ALA A 150 26.57 -1.61 23.44
CA ALA A 150 26.75 -2.06 24.82
C ALA A 150 27.29 -0.91 25.71
N PRO A 151 27.04 -0.91 27.03
CA PRO A 151 27.64 0.08 27.91
C PRO A 151 29.17 -0.11 27.91
N GLU A 152 29.90 0.92 27.50
CA GLU A 152 31.35 0.97 27.68
C GLU A 152 31.64 1.03 29.18
N GLN A 153 32.22 -0.05 29.71
CA GLN A 153 32.83 -0.04 31.03
C GLN A 153 34.21 0.60 30.90
N GLY A 154 34.40 1.72 31.58
CA GLY A 154 35.66 2.42 31.79
C GLY A 154 35.56 3.33 33.00
#